data_AF-A0A259TKI0-F1
#
_entry.id   AF-A0A259TKI0-F1
#
_cell.length_a   1.000
_cell.length_b   1.000
_cell.length_c   1.000
_cell.angle_alpha   90.00
_cell.angle_beta   90.00
_cell.angle_gamma   90.00
#
_symmetry.space_group_name_H-M   'P 1'
#
loop_
_entity.id
_entity.type
_entity.pdbx_description
1 polymer ?
#
loop_
_entity_poly.entity_id
_entity_poly.type
_entity_poly.pdbx_seq_one_letter_code
_entity_poly.pdbx_strand_id
1 'polypeptide(L)' 'MDTYDIVVNKQVVESIPQQGRCREAMSFIIMDRVYKLTSEFKTYVEVYSRKTGGVYRYV' A
#
# COMPACT_ATOMS: atom_id res chain seq x y z
N MET A 1 -8.73 10.53 -8.98
CA MET A 1 -7.40 9.90 -8.78
C MET A 1 -7.51 8.95 -7.62
N ASP A 2 -6.86 7.78 -7.68
CA ASP A 2 -6.86 6.82 -6.57
C ASP A 2 -5.80 7.19 -5.52
N THR A 3 -6.01 6.73 -4.29
CA THR A 3 -5.06 6.81 -3.17
C THR A 3 -5.01 5.44 -2.53
N TYR A 4 -3.80 4.95 -2.31
CA TYR A 4 -3.54 3.67 -1.67
C TYR A 4 -3.09 3.91 -0.24
N ASP A 5 -3.83 3.41 0.74
CA ASP A 5 -3.43 3.43 2.14
C ASP A 5 -2.70 2.15 2.47
N ILE A 6 -1.49 2.28 3.02
CA ILE A 6 -0.73 1.17 3.57
C ILE A 6 -1.06 1.06 5.05
N VAL A 7 -1.51 -0.10 5.47
CA VAL A 7 -2.01 -0.39 6.82
C VAL A 7 -1.14 -1.48 7.45
N VAL A 8 -0.61 -1.18 8.63
CA VAL A 8 0.18 -2.12 9.44
C VAL A 8 -0.42 -2.12 10.84
N ASN A 9 -0.64 -3.29 11.43
CA ASN A 9 -1.22 -3.42 12.77
C ASN A 9 -2.53 -2.62 12.95
N LYS A 10 -3.41 -2.63 11.93
CA LYS A 10 -4.70 -1.90 11.88
C LYS A 10 -4.58 -0.36 11.91
N GLN A 11 -3.40 0.18 11.63
CA GLN A 11 -3.17 1.63 11.51
C GLN A 11 -2.65 1.99 10.13
N VAL A 12 -3.16 3.07 9.56
CA VAL A 12 -2.62 3.62 8.31
C VAL A 12 -1.26 4.25 8.61
N VAL A 13 -0.21 3.69 8.03
CA VAL A 13 1.17 4.19 8.21
C VAL A 13 1.59 5.15 7.09
N GLU A 14 1.05 4.98 5.88
CA GLU A 14 1.37 5.80 4.72
C GLU A 14 0.17 5.84 3.76
N SER A 15 -0.06 6.99 3.13
CA SER A 15 -1.07 7.15 2.07
C SER A 15 -0.39 7.62 0.80
N ILE A 16 -0.50 6.85 -0.28
CA ILE A 16 0.19 7.09 -1.55
C ILE A 16 -0.83 7.51 -2.61
N PRO A 17 -0.90 8.80 -2.96
CA PRO A 17 -1.78 9.26 -4.03
C PRO A 17 -1.21 8.90 -5.40
N GLN A 18 -2.08 8.49 -6.33
CA GLN A 18 -1.68 8.07 -7.68
C GLN A 18 -1.00 9.20 -8.46
N GLN A 19 -1.38 10.46 -8.27
CA GLN A 19 -0.70 11.65 -8.86
C GLN A 19 -0.40 11.56 -10.37
N GLY A 20 -1.29 10.95 -11.17
CA GLY A 20 -1.09 10.81 -12.62
C GLY A 20 -0.13 9.68 -13.01
N ARG A 21 0.43 8.94 -12.05
CA ARG A 21 1.22 7.72 -12.29
C ARG A 21 0.33 6.62 -12.88
N CYS A 22 0.89 5.84 -13.79
CA CYS A 22 0.21 4.65 -14.30
C CYS A 22 0.10 3.58 -13.20
N ARG A 23 -0.74 2.56 -13.44
CA ARG A 23 -0.94 1.47 -12.47
C ARG A 23 0.35 0.70 -12.19
N GLU A 24 1.18 0.50 -13.20
CA GLU A 24 2.45 -0.23 -13.07
C GLU A 24 3.45 0.51 -12.17
N ALA A 25 3.63 1.81 -12.38
CA ALA A 25 4.45 2.64 -11.50
C ALA A 25 3.92 2.63 -10.06
N MET A 26 2.60 2.63 -9.87
CA MET A 26 2.00 2.49 -8.54
C MET A 26 2.31 1.14 -7.91
N SER A 27 2.22 0.04 -8.66
CA SER A 27 2.54 -1.29 -8.16
C SER A 27 3.98 -1.38 -7.65
N PHE A 28 4.95 -0.81 -8.38
CA PHE A 28 6.35 -0.79 -7.94
C PHE A 28 6.55 -0.01 -6.64
N ILE A 29 5.94 1.18 -6.53
CA ILE A 29 6.03 2.01 -5.32
C ILE A 29 5.41 1.28 -4.13
N ILE A 30 4.22 0.71 -4.31
CA ILE A 30 3.51 -0.02 -3.26
C ILE A 30 4.32 -1.23 -2.80
N MET A 31 4.86 -2.03 -3.74
CA MET A 31 5.66 -3.21 -3.41
C MET A 31 6.96 -2.86 -2.68
N ASP A 32 7.65 -1.79 -3.07
CA ASP A 32 8.83 -1.29 -2.35
C ASP A 32 8.51 -0.96 -0.88
N ARG A 33 7.41 -0.22 -0.66
CA ARG A 33 6.95 0.15 0.68
C ARG A 33 6.52 -1.05 1.50
N VAL A 34 5.72 -1.93 0.91
CA VAL A 34 5.25 -3.17 1.54
C VAL A 34 6.46 -4.02 1.97
N TYR A 35 7.43 -4.24 1.08
CA TYR A 35 8.62 -5.05 1.38
C TYR A 35 9.45 -4.49 2.55
N LYS A 36 9.61 -3.15 2.59
CA LYS A 36 10.29 -2.49 3.70
C LYS A 36 9.55 -2.72 5.03
N LEU A 37 8.23 -2.54 5.03
CA LEU A 37 7.39 -2.64 6.22
C LEU A 37 7.21 -4.07 6.72
N THR A 38 7.04 -5.05 5.84
CA THR A 38 6.98 -6.48 6.24
C THR A 38 8.30 -6.90 6.89
N SER A 39 9.43 -6.44 6.35
CA SER A 39 10.76 -6.70 6.92
C SER A 39 10.97 -6.04 8.28
N GLU A 40 10.52 -4.79 8.46
CA GLU A 40 10.66 -4.01 9.69
C GLU A 40 9.75 -4.52 10.82
N PHE A 41 8.47 -4.72 10.54
CA PHE A 41 7.47 -5.06 11.56
C PHE A 41 7.25 -6.57 11.74
N LYS A 42 7.86 -7.42 10.89
CA LYS A 42 7.69 -8.89 10.90
C LYS A 42 6.21 -9.32 10.96
N THR A 43 5.36 -8.57 10.27
CA THR A 43 3.90 -8.74 10.25
C THR A 43 3.38 -8.53 8.83
N TYR A 44 2.12 -8.90 8.60
CA TYR A 44 1.45 -8.67 7.33
C TYR A 44 1.18 -7.18 7.13
N VAL A 45 1.25 -6.74 5.88
CA VAL A 45 0.94 -5.37 5.45
C VAL A 45 -0.28 -5.41 4.55
N GLU A 46 -1.25 -4.55 4.83
CA GLU A 46 -2.46 -4.43 4.02
C GLU A 46 -2.40 -3.15 3.18
N VAL A 47 -2.85 -3.22 1.94
CA VAL A 47 -2.94 -2.08 1.03
C VAL A 47 -4.39 -1.90 0.65
N TYR A 48 -4.94 -0.73 0.95
CA TYR A 48 -6.33 -0.36 0.68
C TYR A 48 -6.40 0.66 -0.46
N SER A 49 -7.13 0.34 -1.54
CA SER A 49 -7.46 1.32 -2.58
C SER A 49 -8.74 2.05 -2.18
N ARG A 50 -8.63 3.38 -1.97
CA ARG A 50 -9.80 4.21 -1.65
C ARG A 50 -10.80 4.27 -2.78
N LYS A 51 -10.36 4.16 -4.04
CA LYS A 51 -11.24 4.21 -5.20
C LYS A 51 -12.08 2.95 -5.36
N THR A 52 -11.47 1.77 -5.17
CA THR A 52 -12.16 0.50 -5.42
C THR A 52 -12.73 -0.13 -4.16
N GLY A 53 -12.28 0.30 -2.98
CA GLY A 53 -12.56 -0.37 -1.71
C GLY A 53 -11.83 -1.70 -1.55
N GLY A 54 -10.94 -2.06 -2.48
CA GLY A 54 -10.18 -3.31 -2.44
C GLY A 54 -9.11 -3.29 -1.37
N VAL A 55 -9.02 -4.40 -0.62
CA VAL A 55 -7.96 -4.66 0.37
C VAL A 55 -7.09 -5.79 -0.14
N TYR A 56 -5.79 -5.55 -0.20
CA TYR A 56 -4.79 -6.52 -0.61
C TYR A 56 -3.82 -6.78 0.55
N ARG A 57 -3.68 -8.04 0.97
CA ARG A 57 -2.80 -8.43 2.07
C ARG A 57 -1.52 -9.05 1.55
N TYR A 58 -0.38 -8.58 2.06
CA TYR A 58 0.97 -9.04 1.74
C TYR A 58 1.65 -9.56 3.01
N VAL A 59 2.49 -10.59 2.85
CA VAL A 59 3.18 -11.30 3.94
C VAL A 59 4.69 -11.20 3.74
#